data_AF-A0A957T2N9-F1
#
_entry.id   AF-A0A957T2N9-F1
#
_cell.length_a   1.000
_cell.length_b   1.000
_cell.length_c   1.000
_cell.angle_alpha   90.00
_cell.angle_beta   90.00
_cell.angle_gamma   90.00
#
_symmetry.space_group_name_H-M   'P 1'
#
loop_
_entity.id
_entity.type
_entity.pdbx_description
1 polymer ?
#
loop_
_entity_poly.entity_id
_entity_poly.type
_entity_poly.pdbx_seq_one_letter_code
_entity_poly.pdbx_strand_id
1 'polypeptide(L)'
;MNAIFSQLEGLNPIWQALLATTFTWGVTAVGAALVFFVRGVNRKLLDSMMGFAAGVMIAASYWSLLAPAIEMAEEGSVAAWIPAAVGFLGGGLFLFGIDKLLPHLHLGLDTGKAEGVQTSWQRSILLVLAITLHNFPEGLAVGVGFG
;
A
#
# COMPACT_ATOMS: atom_id res chain seq x y z
N MET A 1 7.83 -12.30 26.60
CA MET A 1 7.13 -11.27 25.80
C MET A 1 7.91 -9.95 25.85
N ASN A 2 8.14 -9.37 27.03
CA ASN A 2 8.88 -8.09 27.17
C ASN A 2 10.33 -8.12 26.63
N ALA A 3 11.05 -9.23 26.78
CA ALA A 3 12.42 -9.34 26.28
C ALA A 3 12.55 -9.28 24.75
N ILE A 4 11.53 -9.73 24.02
CA ILE A 4 11.52 -9.69 22.56
C ILE A 4 11.24 -8.26 22.09
N PHE A 5 10.27 -7.58 22.71
CA PHE A 5 9.98 -6.18 22.40
C PHE A 5 11.17 -5.26 22.67
N SER A 6 11.85 -5.42 23.81
CA SER A 6 13.07 -4.64 24.10
C SER A 6 14.21 -4.90 23.11
N GLN A 7 14.31 -6.12 22.59
CA GLN A 7 15.31 -6.45 21.56
C GLN A 7 14.96 -5.80 20.22
N LEU A 8 13.68 -5.77 19.85
CA LEU A 8 13.20 -5.14 18.62
C LEU A 8 13.33 -3.62 18.66
N GLU A 9 12.94 -2.98 19.78
CA GLU A 9 13.08 -1.54 19.99
C GLU A 9 14.54 -1.06 19.93
N GLY A 10 15.48 -1.90 20.34
CA GLY A 10 16.92 -1.59 20.27
C GLY A 10 17.56 -1.73 18.87
N LEU A 11 16.82 -2.22 17.87
CA LEU A 11 17.32 -2.34 16.50
C LEU A 11 17.33 -1.00 15.79
N ASN A 12 18.21 -0.87 14.78
CA ASN A 12 18.19 0.29 13.87
C ASN A 12 16.83 0.36 13.13
N PRO A 13 16.24 1.55 12.95
CA PRO A 13 15.02 1.77 12.16
C PRO A 13 14.96 1.01 10.83
N ILE A 14 16.08 0.92 10.11
CA ILE A 14 16.17 0.19 8.83
C ILE A 14 15.89 -1.31 9.02
N TRP A 15 16.44 -1.90 10.08
CA TRP A 15 16.21 -3.32 10.39
C TRP A 15 14.78 -3.55 10.89
N GLN A 16 14.21 -2.63 11.66
CA GLN A 16 12.81 -2.70 12.08
C GLN A 16 11.88 -2.65 10.86
N ALA A 17 12.07 -1.68 9.96
CA ALA A 17 11.30 -1.55 8.74
C ALA A 17 11.46 -2.78 7.82
N LEU A 18 12.67 -3.33 7.68
CA LEU A 18 12.90 -4.54 6.88
C LEU A 18 12.19 -5.76 7.46
N LEU A 19 12.27 -5.96 8.77
CA LEU A 19 11.58 -7.07 9.44
C LEU A 19 10.06 -6.91 9.33
N ALA A 20 9.54 -5.70 9.55
CA ALA A 20 8.12 -5.42 9.44
C ALA A 20 7.59 -5.63 8.02
N THR A 21 8.28 -5.12 6.99
CA THR A 21 7.88 -5.29 5.58
C THR A 21 8.03 -6.73 5.09
N THR A 22 9.05 -7.46 5.55
CA THR A 22 9.19 -8.91 5.26
C THR A 22 8.08 -9.70 5.93
N PHE A 23 7.69 -9.33 7.15
CA PHE A 23 6.58 -9.93 7.85
C PHE A 23 5.26 -9.71 7.10
N THR A 24 4.94 -8.47 6.71
CA THR A 24 3.70 -8.19 5.96
C THR A 24 3.69 -8.90 4.61
N TRP A 25 4.82 -8.94 3.90
CA TRP A 25 4.97 -9.76 2.69
C TRP A 25 4.69 -11.24 2.95
N GLY A 26 5.20 -11.79 4.06
CA GLY A 26 4.97 -13.17 4.47
C GLY A 26 3.49 -13.46 4.73
N VAL A 27 2.76 -12.52 5.37
CA VAL A 27 1.30 -12.64 5.58
C VAL A 27 0.56 -12.66 4.24
N THR A 28 0.94 -11.80 3.28
CA THR A 28 0.38 -11.81 1.92
C THR A 28 0.66 -13.13 1.21
N ALA A 29 1.89 -13.67 1.32
CA ALA A 29 2.26 -14.95 0.73
C ALA A 29 1.43 -16.11 1.33
N VAL A 30 1.21 -16.12 2.64
CA VAL A 30 0.36 -17.11 3.32
C VAL A 30 -1.10 -16.99 2.85
N GLY A 31 -1.63 -15.77 2.74
CA GLY A 31 -2.98 -15.54 2.21
C GLY A 31 -3.12 -16.03 0.77
N ALA A 32 -2.14 -15.76 -0.08
CA ALA A 32 -2.11 -16.21 -1.47
C ALA A 32 -2.00 -17.74 -1.58
N ALA A 33 -1.26 -18.40 -0.69
CA ALA A 33 -1.10 -19.87 -0.69
C ALA A 33 -2.41 -20.63 -0.48
N LEU A 34 -3.47 -19.99 0.07
CA LEU A 34 -4.80 -20.60 0.18
C LEU A 34 -5.39 -21.02 -1.17
N VAL A 35 -4.94 -20.41 -2.28
CA VAL A 35 -5.35 -20.78 -3.64
C VAL A 35 -5.04 -22.24 -3.99
N PHE A 36 -4.04 -22.87 -3.34
CA PHE A 36 -3.72 -24.28 -3.55
C PHE A 36 -4.76 -25.22 -2.94
N PHE A 37 -5.55 -24.75 -1.98
CA PHE A 37 -6.56 -25.54 -1.28
C PHE A 37 -7.99 -25.18 -1.71
N VAL A 38 -8.21 -23.99 -2.28
CA VAL A 38 -9.52 -23.47 -2.64
C VAL A 38 -9.66 -23.32 -4.15
N ARG A 39 -10.61 -24.04 -4.76
CA ARG A 39 -10.85 -24.01 -6.23
C ARG A 39 -11.79 -22.89 -6.69
N GLY A 40 -12.47 -22.21 -5.77
CA GLY A 40 -13.36 -21.10 -6.06
C GLY A 40 -13.80 -20.40 -4.79
N VAL A 41 -13.95 -19.07 -4.85
CA VAL A 41 -14.35 -18.22 -3.74
C VAL A 41 -15.73 -17.65 -4.03
N ASN A 42 -16.61 -17.64 -3.02
CA ASN A 42 -17.92 -16.97 -3.14
C ASN A 42 -17.70 -15.48 -3.42
N ARG A 43 -18.34 -14.94 -4.46
CA ARG A 43 -18.21 -13.51 -4.83
C ARG A 43 -18.54 -12.57 -3.67
N LYS A 44 -19.58 -12.87 -2.88
CA LYS A 44 -19.95 -12.09 -1.68
C LYS A 44 -18.85 -12.08 -0.63
N LEU A 45 -18.17 -13.21 -0.45
CA LEU A 45 -17.03 -13.30 0.48
C LEU A 45 -15.88 -12.46 -0.04
N LEU A 46 -15.54 -12.57 -1.32
CA LEU A 46 -14.48 -11.76 -1.94
C LEU A 46 -14.77 -10.26 -1.81
N ASP A 47 -15.99 -9.83 -2.13
CA ASP A 47 -16.40 -8.42 -2.02
C ASP A 47 -16.36 -7.94 -0.56
N SER A 48 -16.72 -8.80 0.41
CA SER A 48 -16.62 -8.50 1.84
C SER A 48 -15.16 -8.36 2.29
N MET A 49 -14.26 -9.22 1.81
CA MET A 49 -12.83 -9.15 2.12
C MET A 49 -12.21 -7.87 1.53
N MET A 50 -12.55 -7.52 0.29
CA MET A 50 -12.10 -6.28 -0.36
C MET A 50 -12.60 -5.04 0.40
N GLY A 51 -13.87 -5.03 0.83
CA GLY A 51 -14.44 -3.96 1.63
C GLY A 51 -13.79 -3.83 3.01
N PHE A 52 -13.51 -4.95 3.68
CA PHE A 52 -12.79 -4.96 4.95
C PHE A 52 -11.37 -4.40 4.80
N ALA A 53 -10.62 -4.87 3.81
CA ALA A 53 -9.26 -4.39 3.54
C ALA A 53 -9.25 -2.89 3.26
N ALA A 54 -10.16 -2.39 2.39
CA ALA A 54 -10.30 -0.97 2.12
C ALA A 54 -10.61 -0.16 3.39
N GLY A 55 -11.49 -0.68 4.26
CA GLY A 55 -11.81 -0.04 5.54
C GLY A 55 -10.61 0.07 6.48
N VAL A 56 -9.84 -1.01 6.63
CA VAL A 56 -8.60 -1.02 7.45
C VAL A 56 -7.59 -0.02 6.91
N MET A 57 -7.41 0.05 5.58
CA MET A 57 -6.47 0.97 4.95
C MET A 57 -6.89 2.45 5.10
N ILE A 58 -8.18 2.77 5.01
CA ILE A 58 -8.69 4.12 5.28
C ILE A 58 -8.44 4.51 6.74
N ALA A 59 -8.73 3.59 7.68
CA ALA A 59 -8.50 3.84 9.10
C ALA A 59 -7.00 4.06 9.39
N ALA A 60 -6.13 3.18 8.91
CA ALA A 60 -4.68 3.33 9.09
C ALA A 60 -4.16 4.64 8.46
N SER A 61 -4.67 5.02 7.29
CA SER A 61 -4.28 6.29 6.64
C SER A 61 -4.57 7.52 7.51
N TYR A 62 -5.67 7.51 8.28
CA TYR A 62 -5.99 8.62 9.18
C TYR A 62 -5.26 8.50 10.53
N TRP A 63 -5.49 7.42 11.28
CA TRP A 63 -5.01 7.31 12.65
C TRP A 63 -3.52 7.01 12.77
N SER A 64 -2.95 6.28 11.82
CA SER A 64 -1.54 5.86 11.88
C SER A 64 -0.60 6.75 11.07
N LEU A 65 -1.13 7.54 10.14
CA LEU A 65 -0.31 8.41 9.27
C LEU A 65 -0.71 9.88 9.37
N LEU A 66 -1.94 10.24 9.00
CA LEU A 66 -2.32 11.66 8.89
C LEU A 66 -2.37 12.39 10.23
N ALA A 67 -3.01 11.81 11.25
CA ALA A 67 -3.08 12.42 12.58
C ALA A 67 -1.69 12.58 13.22
N PRO A 68 -0.82 11.54 13.26
CA PRO A 68 0.56 11.71 13.71
C PRO A 68 1.35 12.74 12.91
N ALA A 69 1.18 12.79 11.58
CA ALA A 69 1.86 13.77 10.75
C ALA A 69 1.45 15.22 11.05
N ILE A 70 0.18 15.45 11.42
CA ILE A 70 -0.30 16.77 11.86
C ILE A 70 0.29 17.10 13.23
N GLU A 71 0.27 16.16 14.18
CA GLU A 71 0.86 16.36 15.52
C GLU A 71 2.36 16.71 15.43
N MET A 72 3.12 16.00 14.60
CA MET A 72 4.54 16.28 14.36
C MET A 72 4.79 17.66 13.72
N ALA A 73 3.80 18.21 13.01
CA ALA A 73 3.91 19.51 12.35
C ALA A 73 3.55 20.69 13.27
N GLU A 74 3.04 20.45 14.48
CA GLU A 74 2.69 21.50 15.45
C GLU A 74 3.91 22.30 15.93
N GLU A 75 5.10 21.70 15.91
CA GLU A 75 6.35 22.35 16.29
C GLU A 75 6.90 23.28 15.18
N GLY A 76 6.25 23.31 14.02
CA GLY A 76 6.67 24.08 12.85
C GLY A 76 6.28 25.57 12.89
N SER A 77 6.79 26.33 11.91
CA SER A 77 6.49 27.76 11.74
C SER A 77 5.21 28.04 10.94
N VAL A 78 4.54 26.99 10.44
CA VAL A 78 3.30 27.05 9.65
C VAL A 78 2.20 26.27 10.37
N ALA A 79 0.94 26.49 9.98
CA ALA A 79 -0.16 25.72 10.56
C ALA A 79 0.05 24.21 10.33
N ALA A 80 -0.11 23.41 11.38
CA ALA A 80 0.21 21.98 11.43
C ALA A 80 -0.46 21.13 10.33
N TRP A 81 -1.64 21.54 9.85
CA TRP A 81 -2.33 20.85 8.77
C TRP A 81 -1.71 21.08 7.38
N ILE A 82 -0.92 22.15 7.18
CA ILE A 82 -0.37 22.51 5.87
C ILE A 82 0.62 21.44 5.37
N PRO A 83 1.67 21.04 6.13
CA PRO A 83 2.60 20.01 5.66
C PRO A 83 1.90 18.68 5.37
N ALA A 84 0.97 18.27 6.24
CA ALA A 84 0.19 17.05 6.05
C ALA A 84 -0.69 17.10 4.79
N ALA A 85 -1.38 18.22 4.54
CA ALA A 85 -2.20 18.39 3.33
C ALA A 85 -1.36 18.41 2.05
N VAL A 86 -0.21 19.09 2.07
CA VAL A 86 0.72 19.14 0.92
C VAL A 86 1.28 17.74 0.64
N GLY A 87 1.70 17.00 1.67
CA GLY A 87 2.18 15.63 1.55
C GLY A 87 1.10 14.69 1.01
N PHE A 88 -0.12 14.77 1.56
CA PHE A 88 -1.26 13.96 1.13
C PHE A 88 -1.64 14.21 -0.33
N LEU A 89 -1.79 15.48 -0.73
CA LEU A 89 -2.11 15.84 -2.12
C LEU A 89 -0.96 15.51 -3.07
N GLY A 90 0.29 15.74 -2.65
CA GLY A 90 1.48 15.38 -3.42
C GLY A 90 1.57 13.88 -3.67
N GLY A 91 1.34 13.06 -2.65
CA GLY A 91 1.26 11.60 -2.77
C GLY A 91 0.11 11.15 -3.67
N GLY A 92 -1.07 11.77 -3.53
CA GLY A 92 -2.21 11.50 -4.40
C GLY A 92 -1.94 11.83 -5.87
N LEU A 93 -1.33 12.98 -6.15
CA LEU A 93 -0.91 13.37 -7.50
C LEU A 93 0.18 12.46 -8.06
N PHE A 94 1.11 12.01 -7.22
CA PHE A 94 2.14 11.04 -7.61
C PHE A 94 1.52 9.71 -8.04
N LEU A 95 0.60 9.16 -7.24
CA LEU A 95 -0.09 7.92 -7.59
C LEU A 95 -0.98 8.08 -8.82
N PHE A 96 -1.66 9.23 -8.96
CA PHE A 96 -2.42 9.55 -10.17
C PHE A 96 -1.54 9.63 -11.43
N GLY A 97 -0.34 10.20 -11.31
CA GLY A 97 0.63 10.26 -12.40
C GLY A 97 1.13 8.86 -12.81
N ILE A 98 1.40 8.00 -11.83
CA ILE A 98 1.76 6.60 -12.06
C ILE A 98 0.63 5.86 -12.79
N ASP A 99 -0.60 5.96 -12.30
CA ASP A 99 -1.77 5.29 -12.90
C ASP A 99 -1.94 5.66 -14.39
N LYS A 100 -1.77 6.95 -14.71
CA LYS A 100 -1.86 7.45 -16.08
C LYS A 100 -0.70 7.03 -16.99
N LEU A 101 0.48 6.81 -16.44
CA LEU A 101 1.65 6.37 -17.21
C LEU A 101 1.55 4.88 -17.57
N LEU A 102 0.92 4.10 -16.71
CA LEU A 102 0.98 2.66 -16.81
C LEU A 102 0.05 2.08 -17.86
N PRO A 103 0.57 1.18 -18.70
CA PRO A 103 -0.27 0.39 -19.61
C PRO A 103 -1.27 -0.42 -18.80
N HIS A 104 -2.52 0.03 -18.76
CA HIS A 104 -3.59 -0.72 -18.12
C HIS A 104 -4.83 -0.76 -19.01
N LEU A 105 -5.54 -1.87 -18.92
CA LEU A 105 -6.76 -2.12 -19.66
C LEU A 105 -7.88 -2.36 -18.66
N HIS A 106 -8.90 -1.50 -18.65
CA HIS A 106 -10.09 -1.75 -17.85
C HIS A 106 -10.78 -3.03 -18.33
N LEU A 107 -11.22 -3.86 -17.39
CA LEU A 107 -11.93 -5.11 -17.66
C LEU A 107 -13.14 -4.85 -18.57
N GLY A 108 -13.13 -5.45 -19.77
CA GLY A 108 -14.23 -5.38 -20.74
C GLY A 108 -14.05 -4.39 -21.90
N LEU A 109 -12.92 -3.69 -21.98
CA LEU A 109 -12.60 -2.80 -23.12
C LEU A 109 -11.69 -3.49 -24.15
N ASP A 110 -11.86 -3.14 -25.43
CA ASP A 110 -10.98 -3.57 -26.52
C ASP A 110 -9.55 -3.06 -26.30
N THR A 111 -8.56 -3.83 -26.76
CA THR A 111 -7.13 -3.47 -26.69
C THR A 111 -6.79 -2.13 -27.35
N GLY A 112 -7.64 -1.62 -28.25
CA GLY A 112 -7.51 -0.29 -28.84
C GLY A 112 -7.87 0.88 -27.91
N LYS A 113 -8.41 0.60 -26.72
CA LYS A 113 -8.73 1.58 -25.66
C LYS A 113 -7.87 1.41 -24.42
N ALA A 114 -6.71 0.74 -24.54
CA ALA A 114 -5.74 0.65 -23.46
C ALA A 114 -5.23 2.05 -23.11
N GLU A 115 -5.24 2.40 -21.82
CA GLU A 115 -4.67 3.64 -21.30
C GLU A 115 -3.19 3.43 -20.95
N GLY A 116 -2.43 4.51 -20.86
CA GLY A 116 -0.97 4.48 -20.65
C GLY A 116 -0.16 4.21 -21.91
N VAL A 117 1.15 3.96 -21.72
CA VAL A 117 2.09 3.74 -22.85
C VAL A 117 1.74 2.45 -23.57
N GLN A 118 1.63 2.44 -24.90
CA GLN A 118 1.39 1.20 -25.64
C GLN A 118 2.60 0.25 -25.47
N THR A 119 2.36 -0.97 -24.99
CA THR A 119 3.42 -1.98 -24.83
C THR A 119 2.99 -3.32 -25.41
N SER A 120 3.97 -4.14 -25.79
CA SER A 120 3.79 -5.55 -26.18
C SER A 120 3.80 -6.52 -25.00
N TRP A 121 3.70 -6.02 -23.76
CA TRP A 121 3.88 -6.84 -22.56
C TRP A 121 2.72 -7.81 -22.34
N GLN A 122 3.04 -8.98 -21.77
CA GLN A 122 2.05 -9.99 -21.44
C GLN A 122 1.15 -9.51 -20.29
N ARG A 123 -0.13 -9.93 -20.30
CA ARG A 123 -1.12 -9.60 -19.25
C ARG A 123 -0.64 -9.96 -17.84
N SER A 124 0.11 -11.04 -17.69
CA SER A 124 0.71 -11.46 -16.41
C SER A 124 1.68 -10.42 -15.85
N ILE A 125 2.52 -9.83 -16.69
CA ILE A 125 3.47 -8.79 -16.30
C ILE A 125 2.72 -7.53 -15.86
N LEU A 126 1.71 -7.12 -16.63
CA LEU A 126 0.87 -5.97 -16.30
C LEU A 126 0.14 -6.17 -14.96
N LEU A 127 -0.35 -7.38 -14.69
CA LEU A 127 -0.99 -7.72 -13.41
C LEU A 127 0.01 -7.64 -12.24
N VAL A 128 1.20 -8.24 -12.37
CA VAL A 128 2.23 -8.19 -11.33
C VAL A 128 2.64 -6.74 -11.04
N LEU A 129 2.81 -5.94 -12.09
CA LEU A 129 3.19 -4.54 -11.96
C LEU A 129 2.08 -3.72 -11.29
N ALA A 130 0.81 -3.92 -11.67
CA ALA A 130 -0.32 -3.26 -11.01
C ALA A 130 -0.39 -3.58 -9.51
N ILE A 131 -0.22 -4.87 -9.14
CA ILE A 131 -0.19 -5.30 -7.73
C ILE A 131 1.02 -4.67 -7.01
N THR A 132 2.18 -4.64 -7.64
CA THR A 132 3.41 -4.06 -7.06
C THR A 132 3.21 -2.59 -6.68
N LEU A 133 2.56 -1.83 -7.56
CA LEU A 133 2.33 -0.41 -7.34
C LEU A 133 1.25 -0.12 -6.32
N HIS A 134 0.29 -1.02 -6.17
CA HIS A 134 -0.68 -0.93 -5.07
C HIS A 134 -0.01 -1.20 -3.71
N ASN A 135 0.94 -2.13 -3.65
CA ASN A 135 1.65 -2.47 -2.42
C ASN A 135 2.79 -1.50 -2.09
N PHE A 136 3.23 -0.68 -3.04
CA PHE A 136 4.31 0.27 -2.84
C PHE A 136 3.98 1.33 -1.76
N PRO A 137 2.80 2.00 -1.79
CA PRO A 137 2.36 2.87 -0.69
C PRO A 137 2.32 2.19 0.67
N GLU A 138 1.89 0.93 0.75
CA GLU A 138 1.82 0.17 2.00
C GLU A 138 3.22 -0.07 2.58
N GLY A 139 4.17 -0.48 1.73
CA GLY A 139 5.56 -0.65 2.14
C GLY A 139 6.22 0.65 2.61
N LEU A 140 5.93 1.76 1.92
CA LEU A 140 6.40 3.09 2.32
C LEU A 140 5.82 3.52 3.68
N ALA A 141 4.53 3.29 3.90
CA ALA A 141 3.86 3.62 5.17
C ALA A 141 4.49 2.88 6.36
N VAL A 142 4.83 1.59 6.18
CA VAL A 142 5.57 0.82 7.19
C VAL A 142 6.94 1.44 7.42
N GLY A 143 7.67 1.81 6.37
CA GLY A 143 9.00 2.44 6.50
C GLY A 143 8.97 3.74 7.30
N VAL A 144 8.04 4.64 6.99
CA VAL A 144 7.85 5.91 7.71
C VAL A 144 7.38 5.69 9.16
N GLY A 145 6.65 4.60 9.43
CA GLY A 145 6.22 4.28 10.80
C GLY A 145 7.35 3.87 11.75
N PHE A 146 8.52 3.46 11.23
CA PHE A 146 9.66 3.02 12.02
C PHE A 146 10.86 3.98 12.01
N GLY A 147 10.83 5.08 11.25
CA GLY A 147 11.96 5.99 11.10
C GLY A 147 11.58 7.41 10.70
#